data_AF-A0ABD7GN59-F1
#
_entry.id   AF-A0ABD7GN59-F1
#
_cell.length_a   1.000
_cell.length_b   1.000
_cell.length_c   1.000
_cell.angle_alpha   90.00
_cell.angle_beta   90.00
_cell.angle_gamma   90.00
#
_symmetry.space_group_name_H-M   'P 1'
#
loop_
_entity.id
_entity.type
_entity.pdbx_description
1 polymer ?
#
loop_
_entity_poly.entity_id
_entity_poly.type
_entity_poly.pdbx_seq_one_letter_code
_entity_poly.pdbx_strand_id
1 'polypeptide(L)' 'LRQQIGIVQQDVFLFSGTIRENIAYGNLEASDAEIWEAVRRAHLEELVQRFPEGLNTVIGERGVKLSGGQK' A
#
# COMPACT_ATOMS: atom_id res chain seq x y z
N LEU A 1 1.82 4.55 -23.43
CA LEU A 1 0.55 3.81 -23.27
C LEU A 1 0.33 3.31 -21.84
N ARG A 2 1.14 2.38 -21.32
CA ARG A 2 0.91 1.80 -19.97
C ARG A 2 1.01 2.80 -18.81
N GLN A 3 1.85 3.83 -18.93
CA GLN A 3 1.96 4.91 -17.94
C GLN A 3 0.68 5.75 -17.77
N GLN A 4 -0.29 5.66 -18.70
CA GLN A 4 -1.56 6.39 -18.64
C GLN A 4 -2.73 5.50 -18.19
N ILE A 5 -2.46 4.26 -17.78
CA ILE A 5 -3.48 3.27 -17.43
C ILE A 5 -3.18 2.75 -16.02
N GLY A 6 -4.08 3.03 -15.08
CA GLY A 6 -4.10 2.36 -13.77
C GLY A 6 -4.91 1.06 -13.84
N ILE A 7 -4.46 0.01 -13.16
CA ILE A 7 -5.13 -1.29 -13.11
C ILE A 7 -5.33 -1.69 -11.64
N VAL A 8 -6.53 -2.16 -11.32
CA VAL A 8 -6.84 -2.81 -10.05
C VAL A 8 -7.17 -4.27 -10.36
N GLN A 9 -6.44 -5.20 -9.77
CA GLN A 9 -6.63 -6.64 -10.02
C GLN A 9 -7.75 -7.19 -9.13
N GLN A 10 -8.47 -8.23 -9.59
CA GLN A 10 -9.48 -8.90 -8.76
C GLN A 10 -8.85 -9.62 -7.55
N ASP A 11 -7.65 -10.19 -7.74
CA ASP A 11 -6.82 -10.73 -6.67
C ASP A 11 -5.58 -9.86 -6.52
N VAL A 12 -5.53 -9.06 -5.46
CA VAL A 12 -4.40 -8.17 -5.22
C VAL A 12 -3.21 -8.95 -4.65
N PHE A 13 -2.07 -8.81 -5.31
CA PHE A 13 -0.78 -9.31 -4.86
C PHE A 13 -0.07 -8.24 -4.04
N LEU A 14 0.32 -8.58 -2.81
CA LEU A 14 1.18 -7.75 -1.97
C LEU A 14 2.60 -8.31 -2.02
N PHE A 15 3.56 -7.44 -2.29
CA PHE A 15 4.97 -7.78 -2.20
C PHE A 15 5.38 -7.91 -0.73
N SER A 16 6.30 -8.84 -0.46
CA SER A 16 6.98 -8.91 0.84
C SER A 16 7.79 -7.64 1.05
N GLY A 17 7.51 -6.92 2.13
CA GLY A 17 8.08 -5.59 2.40
C GLY A 17 7.14 -4.80 3.30
N THR A 18 7.29 -3.48 3.33
CA THR A 18 6.45 -2.58 4.11
C THR A 18 5.20 -2.14 3.33
N ILE A 19 4.21 -1.62 4.04
CA ILE A 19 3.05 -0.95 3.42
C ILE A 19 3.53 0.19 2.51
N ARG A 20 4.50 0.99 2.97
CA ARG A 20 5.14 2.06 2.22
C ARG A 20 5.67 1.58 0.86
N GLU A 21 6.46 0.51 0.86
CA GLU A 21 7.08 -0.02 -0.37
C GLU A 21 6.02 -0.52 -1.36
N ASN A 22 4.94 -1.14 -0.86
CA ASN A 22 3.84 -1.59 -1.71
C ASN A 22 3.07 -0.43 -2.37
N ILE A 23 2.89 0.69 -1.66
CA ILE A 23 2.24 1.89 -2.22
C ILE A 23 3.17 2.61 -3.20
N ALA A 24 4.43 2.81 -2.79
CA ALA A 24 5.46 3.44 -3.63
C ALA A 24 5.76 2.64 -4.91
N TYR A 25 5.41 1.35 -4.97
CA TYR A 25 5.54 0.57 -6.19
C TYR A 25 4.76 1.16 -7.39
N GLY A 26 3.68 1.91 -7.14
CA GLY A 26 2.95 2.64 -8.18
C GLY A 26 3.71 3.85 -8.76
N ASN A 27 4.62 4.43 -7.98
CA ASN A 27 5.54 5.49 -8.37
C ASN A 27 6.75 5.51 -7.42
N LEU A 28 7.89 4.98 -7.87
CA LEU A 28 9.10 4.80 -7.05
C LEU A 28 9.72 6.11 -6.56
N GLU A 29 9.35 7.24 -7.17
CA GLU A 29 9.80 8.58 -6.79
C GLU A 29 8.79 9.31 -5.89
N ALA A 30 7.71 8.65 -5.49
CA ALA A 30 6.67 9.24 -4.64
C ALA A 30 7.25 9.70 -3.30
N SER A 31 6.95 10.94 -2.95
CA SER A 31 7.26 11.52 -1.64
C SER A 31 6.36 10.94 -0.54
N ASP A 32 6.78 11.08 0.72
CA ASP A 32 5.97 10.68 1.87
C ASP A 32 4.57 11.32 1.87
N ALA A 33 4.47 12.57 1.43
CA ALA A 33 3.19 13.27 1.34
C ALA A 33 2.25 12.62 0.30
N GLU A 34 2.77 12.25 -0.86
CA GLU A 34 2.00 11.57 -1.91
C GLU A 34 1.58 10.16 -1.48
N ILE A 35 2.44 9.44 -0.76
CA ILE A 35 2.12 8.14 -0.18
C ILE A 35 0.95 8.28 0.81
N TRP A 36 1.01 9.26 1.73
CA TRP A 36 -0.08 9.50 2.67
C TRP A 36 -1.38 9.93 1.97
N GLU A 37 -1.28 10.72 0.91
CA GLU A 37 -2.45 11.09 0.12
C GLU A 37 -3.09 9.87 -0.55
N ALA A 38 -2.29 8.96 -1.10
CA ALA A 38 -2.79 7.70 -1.64
C ALA A 38 -3.49 6.85 -0.58
N VAL A 39 -2.93 6.76 0.64
CA VAL A 39 -3.53 6.07 1.79
C VAL A 39 -4.90 6.67 2.14
N ARG A 40 -5.01 8.00 2.19
CA ARG A 40 -6.28 8.69 2.51
C ARG A 40 -7.34 8.44 1.44
N ARG A 41 -6.96 8.59 0.17
CA ARG A 41 -7.88 8.36 -0.97
C ARG A 41 -8.34 6.91 -1.07
N ALA A 42 -7.52 5.97 -0.60
CA ALA A 42 -7.87 4.56 -0.49
C ALA A 42 -8.63 4.21 0.81
N HIS A 43 -8.91 5.18 1.68
CA HIS A 43 -9.54 4.97 2.99
C HIS A 43 -8.78 3.99 3.91
N LEU A 44 -7.45 3.93 3.78
CA LEU A 44 -6.59 3.04 4.57
C LEU A 44 -5.94 3.76 5.76
N GLU A 45 -6.15 5.06 5.95
CA GLU A 45 -5.46 5.86 6.98
C GLU A 45 -5.65 5.30 8.39
N GLU A 46 -6.89 5.01 8.80
CA GLU A 46 -7.18 4.42 10.10
C GLU A 46 -6.50 3.05 10.27
N LEU A 47 -6.45 2.24 9.21
CA LEU A 47 -5.80 0.93 9.24
C LEU A 47 -4.29 1.08 9.45
N VAL A 48 -3.64 1.96 8.70
CA VAL A 48 -2.21 2.23 8.82
C VAL A 48 -1.90 2.74 10.23
N GLN A 49 -2.69 3.67 10.76
CA GLN A 49 -2.50 4.23 12.10
C GLN A 49 -2.72 3.22 13.23
N ARG A 50 -3.49 2.14 12.99
CA ARG A 50 -3.68 1.06 13.97
C ARG A 50 -2.46 0.16 14.12
N PHE A 51 -1.55 0.15 13.15
CA PHE A 51 -0.31 -0.59 13.29
C PHE A 51 0.73 0.24 14.06
N PRO A 52 1.46 -0.35 15.03
CA PRO A 52 2.50 0.35 15.78
C PRO A 52 3.59 0.99 14.90
N GLU A 53 3.88 0.37 13.75
CA GLU A 53 4.90 0.83 12.81
C GLU A 53 4.35 1.67 11.65
N GLY A 54 3.04 1.89 11.60
CA GLY A 54 2.39 2.68 10.57
C GLY A 54 2.71 2.19 9.16
N LEU A 55 3.19 3.10 8.30
CA LEU A 55 3.63 2.81 6.94
C LEU A 55 4.80 1.81 6.86
N ASN A 56 5.60 1.70 7.92
CA ASN A 56 6.76 0.80 7.95
C ASN A 56 6.37 -0.63 8.37
N THR A 57 5.09 -0.88 8.66
CA THR A 57 4.60 -2.22 8.99
C THR A 57 4.90 -3.21 7.87
N VAL A 58 5.56 -4.32 8.23
CA VAL A 58 5.91 -5.39 7.29
C VAL A 58 4.70 -6.28 6.97
N ILE A 59 4.41 -6.42 5.69
CA ILE A 59 3.32 -7.21 5.08
C ILE A 59 3.89 -8.22 4.06
N GLY A 60 3.06 -9.18 3.63
CA GLY A 60 3.44 -10.23 2.67
C GLY A 60 3.62 -11.61 3.30
N GLU A 61 4.40 -12.49 2.67
CA GLU A 61 4.42 -13.94 2.98
C GLU A 61 4.89 -14.27 4.42
N ARG A 62 5.63 -13.34 5.07
CA ARG A 62 6.08 -13.43 6.47
C ARG A 62 5.58 -12.28 7.37
N GLY A 63 4.72 -11.41 6.84
CA GLY A 63 4.21 -10.21 7.54
C GLY A 63 2.75 -10.35 7.97
N VAL A 64 2.14 -9.23 8.39
CA VAL A 64 0.70 -9.20 8.74
C VAL A 64 -0.13 -9.50 7.50
N LYS A 65 -1.11 -10.41 7.62
CA LYS A 65 -2.06 -10.71 6.56
C LYS A 65 -3.16 -9.65 6.53
N LEU A 66 -3.25 -8.90 5.43
CA LEU A 66 -4.37 -8.00 5.12
C LEU A 66 -5.53 -8.79 4.49
N SER A 67 -6.76 -8.49 4.92
CA SER A 67 -8.00 -9.04 4.34
C SER A 67 -8.23 -8.50 2.92
N GLY A 68 -9.10 -9.15 2.12
CA GLY A 68 -9.29 -8.80 0.71
C GLY A 68 -9.72 -7.35 0.44
N GLY A 69 -10.46 -6.71 1.35
CA GLY A 69 -10.83 -5.28 1.23
C GLY A 69 -9.76 -4.31 1.74
N GLN A 70 -8.70 -4.82 2.36
CA GLN A 70 -7.54 -4.05 2.82
C GLN A 70 -6.34 -4.18 1.87
N LYS A 71 -6.37 -5.17 0.97
CA LYS A 71 -5.38 -5.30 -0.09
C LYS A 71 -5.69 -4.34 -1.22
#